data_AF-A0A9P8ACX6-F1
#
_entry.id   AF-A0A9P8ACX6-F1
#
_cell.length_a   1.000
_cell.length_b   1.000
_cell.length_c   1.000
_cell.angle_alpha   90.00
_cell.angle_beta   90.00
_cell.angle_gamma   90.00
#
_symmetry.space_group_name_H-M   'P 1'
#
loop_
_entity.id
_entity.type
_entity.pdbx_description
1 polymer ?
#
loop_
_entity_poly.entity_id
_entity_poly.type
_entity_poly.pdbx_seq_one_letter_code
_entity_poly.pdbx_strand_id
1 'polypeptide(L)'
;MFSPLSPTINLHARSHSLPKSRSSALPLSTTTQQISENISTATRTAVSLEYASLIAKSHCPLGMYIMPSTESIMIWDGVLFVHQGYYSDAILKFRISFPSKYPERPPKVQFITEVFHPLVATDGTLSLTPQIRTWLPGQHHIFDVLHFIKAAFKSYTIEKLEEGDCFNKEAYR
;
A
#
# COMPACT_ATOMS: atom_id res chain seq x y z
N MET A 1 61.61 1.75 -8.16
CA MET A 1 61.69 3.02 -8.90
C MET A 1 60.53 3.04 -9.87
N PHE A 2 59.46 3.77 -9.56
CA PHE A 2 58.26 3.87 -10.39
C PHE A 2 58.15 5.29 -10.93
N SER A 3 58.17 5.43 -12.26
CA SER A 3 57.96 6.70 -12.96
C SER A 3 56.47 6.99 -13.12
N PRO A 4 55.97 8.20 -12.85
CA PRO A 4 54.60 8.59 -13.18
C PRO A 4 54.53 9.27 -14.56
N LEU A 5 53.67 8.76 -15.44
CA LEU A 5 53.28 9.39 -16.70
C LEU A 5 52.09 10.33 -16.44
N SER A 6 52.27 11.63 -16.70
CA SER A 6 51.17 12.60 -16.78
C SER A 6 50.49 12.50 -18.15
N PRO A 7 49.14 12.49 -18.23
CA PRO A 7 48.44 12.67 -19.49
C PRO A 7 48.12 14.15 -19.75
N THR A 8 48.63 14.66 -20.87
CA THR A 8 48.38 16.00 -21.43
C THR A 8 46.93 16.16 -21.87
N ILE A 9 46.27 17.21 -21.39
CA ILE A 9 44.96 17.69 -21.86
C ILE A 9 45.12 18.32 -23.25
N ASN A 10 44.42 17.80 -24.25
CA ASN A 10 44.39 18.37 -25.60
C ASN A 10 43.08 19.12 -25.81
N LEU A 11 43.15 20.46 -25.75
CA LEU A 11 42.04 21.39 -25.90
C LEU A 11 41.95 21.81 -27.38
N HIS A 12 41.12 21.14 -28.18
CA HIS A 12 40.77 21.63 -29.51
C HIS A 12 39.25 21.57 -29.72
N ALA A 13 38.67 22.76 -29.74
CA ALA A 13 37.29 23.05 -30.07
C ALA A 13 36.95 22.58 -31.49
N ARG A 14 35.75 22.00 -31.66
CA ARG A 14 35.15 21.82 -32.98
C ARG A 14 33.66 22.17 -32.92
N SER A 15 33.34 23.33 -33.50
CA SER A 15 32.01 23.83 -33.79
C SER A 15 31.31 22.93 -34.81
N HIS A 16 30.15 22.38 -34.47
CA HIS A 16 29.22 21.82 -35.44
C HIS A 16 27.83 22.43 -35.27
N SER A 17 27.35 23.01 -36.37
CA SER A 17 26.09 23.71 -36.58
C SER A 17 24.88 22.77 -36.58
N LEU A 18 23.75 23.25 -36.04
CA LEU A 18 22.43 22.61 -36.11
C LEU A 18 21.87 22.57 -37.53
N PRO A 19 21.15 21.49 -37.93
CA PRO A 19 20.15 21.56 -38.98
C PRO A 19 18.75 21.87 -38.41
N LYS A 20 18.08 22.87 -39.00
CA LYS A 20 16.64 23.14 -38.83
C LYS A 20 15.83 22.15 -39.66
N SER A 21 14.82 21.50 -39.06
CA SER A 21 13.77 20.81 -39.80
C SER A 21 12.41 20.89 -39.09
N ARG A 22 11.54 21.67 -39.74
CA ARG A 22 10.07 21.66 -39.87
C ARG A 22 9.18 21.00 -38.80
N SER A 23 8.24 21.82 -38.34
CA SER A 23 7.02 21.51 -37.61
C SER A 23 6.12 20.50 -38.33
N SER A 24 5.67 19.49 -37.61
CA SER A 24 4.36 18.86 -37.80
C SER A 24 3.84 18.44 -36.43
N ALA A 25 2.90 19.22 -35.90
CA ALA A 25 2.21 18.94 -34.66
C ALA A 25 1.36 17.68 -34.82
N LEU A 26 1.52 16.74 -33.88
CA LEU A 26 0.59 15.64 -33.67
C LEU A 26 -0.29 15.99 -32.46
N PRO A 27 -1.60 15.68 -32.50
CA PRO A 27 -2.56 16.18 -31.54
C PRO A 27 -2.37 15.52 -30.18
N LEU A 28 -2.18 16.35 -29.15
CA LEU A 28 -2.23 15.96 -27.76
C LEU A 28 -3.69 15.66 -27.38
N SER A 29 -4.06 14.39 -27.42
CA SER A 29 -5.38 13.93 -26.96
C SER A 29 -5.24 12.65 -26.15
N THR A 30 -4.92 12.76 -24.86
CA THR A 30 -5.70 12.06 -23.83
C THR A 30 -5.58 12.84 -22.54
N THR A 31 -6.66 13.51 -22.19
CA THR A 31 -6.92 14.12 -20.89
C THR A 31 -6.83 13.04 -19.80
N THR A 32 -5.65 12.83 -19.23
CA THR A 32 -5.56 12.28 -17.88
C THR A 32 -5.87 13.44 -16.94
N GLN A 33 -7.15 13.57 -16.55
CA GLN A 33 -7.50 14.34 -15.37
C GLN A 33 -6.76 13.70 -14.19
N GLN A 34 -5.60 14.25 -13.84
CA GLN A 34 -5.11 14.17 -12.46
C GLN A 34 -6.14 14.91 -11.62
N ILE A 35 -7.18 14.19 -11.18
CA ILE A 35 -8.00 14.62 -10.05
C ILE A 35 -7.08 14.47 -8.84
N SER A 36 -6.24 15.47 -8.59
CA SER A 36 -5.67 15.67 -7.28
C SER A 36 -6.84 16.03 -6.36
N GLU A 37 -7.50 15.01 -5.79
CA GLU A 37 -8.46 15.26 -4.71
C GLU A 37 -7.70 16.04 -3.64
N ASN A 38 -8.11 17.29 -3.38
CA ASN A 38 -7.54 18.09 -2.32
C ASN A 38 -7.94 17.45 -0.98
N ILE A 39 -7.08 16.55 -0.49
CA ILE A 39 -7.27 15.84 0.77
C ILE A 39 -7.28 16.87 1.91
N SER A 40 -8.36 16.89 2.68
CA SER A 40 -8.56 17.89 3.72
C SER A 40 -7.44 17.81 4.78
N THR A 41 -7.10 18.95 5.38
CA THR A 41 -6.11 18.98 6.47
C THR A 41 -6.58 18.13 7.65
N ALA A 42 -7.87 18.15 7.96
CA ALA A 42 -8.46 17.32 9.01
C ALA A 42 -8.24 15.82 8.77
N THR A 43 -8.46 15.36 7.53
CA THR A 43 -8.22 13.96 7.13
C THR A 43 -6.75 13.59 7.30
N ARG A 44 -5.82 14.44 6.84
CA ARG A 44 -4.37 14.19 7.01
C ARG A 44 -3.96 14.14 8.48
N THR A 45 -4.50 15.05 9.30
CA THR A 45 -4.29 15.06 10.74
C THR A 45 -4.83 13.77 11.38
N ALA A 46 -6.04 13.35 11.02
CA ALA A 46 -6.63 12.10 11.51
C ALA A 46 -5.75 10.90 11.19
N VAL A 47 -5.32 10.73 9.93
CA VAL A 47 -4.40 9.63 9.54
C VAL A 47 -3.07 9.72 10.28
N SER A 48 -2.53 10.93 10.47
CA SER A 48 -1.27 11.11 11.23
C SER A 48 -1.42 10.70 12.70
N LEU A 49 -2.58 10.99 13.32
CA LEU A 49 -2.90 10.58 14.69
C LEU A 49 -3.08 9.06 14.79
N GLU A 50 -3.73 8.43 13.80
CA GLU A 50 -3.83 6.97 13.71
C GLU A 50 -2.43 6.34 13.68
N TYR A 51 -1.49 6.90 12.91
CA TYR A 51 -0.13 6.37 12.85
C TYR A 51 0.59 6.51 14.20
N ALA A 52 0.49 7.68 14.83
CA ALA A 52 1.06 7.92 16.15
C ALA A 52 0.49 6.95 17.20
N SER A 53 -0.78 6.58 17.08
CA SER A 53 -1.43 5.62 17.97
C SER A 53 -0.79 4.23 17.94
N LEU A 54 -0.12 3.84 16.84
CA LEU A 54 0.49 2.51 16.72
C LEU A 54 1.65 2.27 17.69
N ILE A 55 2.22 3.34 18.26
CA ILE A 55 3.27 3.26 19.30
C ILE A 55 2.69 2.74 20.63
N ALA A 56 1.39 2.92 20.86
CA ALA A 56 0.74 2.44 22.07
C ALA A 56 0.76 0.91 22.15
N LYS A 57 0.85 0.40 23.38
CA LYS A 57 0.89 -1.04 23.64
C LYS A 57 -0.36 -1.70 23.06
N SER A 58 -0.16 -2.79 22.34
CA SER A 58 -1.21 -3.60 21.72
C SER A 58 -1.97 -2.93 20.57
N HIS A 59 -1.56 -1.76 20.06
CA HIS A 59 -2.18 -1.18 18.86
C HIS A 59 -1.63 -1.80 17.57
N CYS A 60 -0.31 -2.05 17.50
CA CYS A 60 0.27 -2.81 16.40
C CYS A 60 0.41 -4.30 16.78
N PRO A 61 -0.21 -5.24 16.04
CA PRO A 61 -0.07 -6.66 16.34
C PRO A 61 1.37 -7.15 16.17
N LEU A 62 1.79 -8.12 17.00
CA LEU A 62 3.11 -8.74 16.87
C LEU A 62 3.31 -9.40 15.50
N GLY A 63 4.53 -9.31 14.96
CA GLY A 63 4.86 -9.83 13.64
C GLY A 63 4.30 -8.98 12.49
N MET A 64 3.87 -7.76 12.76
CA MET A 64 3.51 -6.78 11.74
C MET A 64 4.40 -5.54 11.84
N TYR A 65 4.78 -4.99 10.69
CA TYR A 65 5.49 -3.73 10.58
C TYR A 65 4.72 -2.83 9.62
N ILE A 66 4.45 -1.60 10.04
CA ILE A 66 3.64 -0.62 9.29
C ILE A 66 4.41 0.69 9.18
N MET A 67 4.43 1.27 7.98
CA MET A 67 5.09 2.55 7.72
C MET A 67 4.33 3.35 6.65
N PRO A 68 4.21 4.67 6.80
CA PRO A 68 3.70 5.51 5.73
C PRO A 68 4.59 5.41 4.49
N SER A 69 3.96 5.40 3.33
CA SER A 69 4.66 5.47 2.04
C SER A 69 5.35 6.82 1.90
N THR A 70 6.47 6.83 1.17
CA THR A 70 7.20 8.05 0.81
C THR A 70 6.40 8.96 -0.12
N GLU A 71 5.40 8.42 -0.82
CA GLU A 71 4.55 9.17 -1.76
C GLU A 71 3.48 10.00 -1.05
N SER A 72 2.86 9.44 0.00
CA SER A 72 1.76 10.07 0.71
C SER A 72 1.50 9.40 2.05
N ILE A 73 1.25 10.21 3.09
CA ILE A 73 0.78 9.74 4.41
C ILE A 73 -0.56 8.99 4.33
N MET A 74 -1.31 9.16 3.24
CA MET A 74 -2.59 8.49 2.98
C MET A 74 -2.43 7.06 2.45
N ILE A 75 -1.19 6.59 2.29
CA ILE A 75 -0.87 5.25 1.85
C ILE A 75 0.15 4.70 2.83
N TRP A 76 -0.13 3.57 3.46
CA TRP A 76 0.82 2.88 4.33
C TRP A 76 1.19 1.53 3.74
N ASP A 77 2.47 1.20 3.80
CA ASP A 77 2.99 -0.10 3.45
C ASP A 77 3.16 -0.93 4.72
N GLY A 78 2.79 -2.21 4.62
CA GLY A 78 2.81 -3.15 5.72
C GLY A 78 3.40 -4.49 5.34
N VAL A 79 4.01 -5.16 6.31
CA VAL A 79 4.47 -6.54 6.20
C VAL A 79 3.95 -7.34 7.38
N LEU A 80 3.35 -8.49 7.11
CA LEU A 80 2.91 -9.47 8.10
C LEU A 80 3.74 -10.75 7.98
N PHE A 81 4.30 -11.18 9.11
CA PHE A 81 4.99 -12.45 9.27
C PHE A 81 4.05 -13.47 9.91
N VAL A 82 3.64 -14.47 9.14
CA VAL A 82 2.74 -15.52 9.62
C VAL A 82 3.57 -16.71 10.11
N HIS A 83 3.37 -17.12 11.36
CA HIS A 83 4.19 -18.13 12.01
C HIS A 83 3.49 -19.48 12.19
N GLN A 84 2.17 -19.53 11.98
CA GLN A 84 1.32 -20.70 12.31
C GLN A 84 0.08 -20.72 11.41
N GLY A 85 -0.51 -21.91 11.24
CA GLY A 85 -1.71 -22.14 10.42
C GLY A 85 -1.35 -22.48 8.97
N TYR A 86 -2.36 -22.46 8.08
CA TYR A 86 -2.20 -22.82 6.67
C TYR A 86 -1.19 -21.96 5.89
N TYR A 87 -0.88 -20.77 6.41
CA TYR A 87 0.03 -19.79 5.81
C TYR A 87 1.31 -19.63 6.62
N SER A 88 1.72 -20.64 7.40
CA SER A 88 2.97 -20.58 8.16
C SER A 88 4.17 -20.26 7.27
N ASP A 89 5.12 -19.49 7.81
CA ASP A 89 6.33 -19.01 7.16
C ASP A 89 6.12 -18.03 5.99
N ALA A 90 4.87 -17.61 5.75
CA ALA A 90 4.56 -16.60 4.77
C ALA A 90 4.97 -15.18 5.23
N ILE A 91 5.57 -14.43 4.29
CA ILE A 91 5.84 -12.99 4.43
C ILE A 91 4.92 -12.25 3.48
N LEU A 92 3.89 -11.62 4.05
CA LEU A 92 2.81 -11.01 3.28
C LEU A 92 2.96 -9.49 3.28
N LYS A 93 3.26 -8.93 2.11
CA LYS A 93 3.31 -7.48 1.89
C LYS A 93 1.92 -7.00 1.53
N PHE A 94 1.49 -5.91 2.14
CA PHE A 94 0.21 -5.28 1.85
C PHE A 94 0.32 -3.76 1.92
N ARG A 95 -0.68 -3.09 1.35
CA ARG A 95 -0.82 -1.66 1.32
C ARG A 95 -2.18 -1.27 1.87
N ILE A 96 -2.18 -0.23 2.70
CA ILE A 96 -3.38 0.39 3.24
C ILE A 96 -3.53 1.75 2.56
N SER A 97 -4.68 1.99 1.93
CA SER A 97 -5.01 3.27 1.30
C SER A 97 -6.18 3.92 2.02
N PHE A 98 -5.94 5.11 2.56
CA PHE A 98 -6.95 5.89 3.26
C PHE A 98 -7.75 6.74 2.25
N PRO A 99 -9.10 6.71 2.30
CA PRO A 99 -9.92 7.55 1.43
C PRO A 99 -9.78 9.04 1.81
N SER A 100 -10.11 9.93 0.87
CA SER A 100 -10.12 11.39 1.11
C SER A 100 -11.13 11.84 2.17
N LYS A 101 -12.13 11.00 2.47
CA LYS A 101 -13.12 11.18 3.55
C LYS A 101 -12.88 10.23 4.72
N TYR A 102 -11.62 10.03 5.11
CA TYR A 102 -11.29 9.34 6.35
C TYR A 102 -11.39 10.33 7.53
N PRO A 103 -11.96 9.95 8.69
CA PRO A 103 -12.41 8.61 9.09
C PRO A 103 -13.88 8.27 8.77
N GLU A 104 -14.58 9.07 7.97
CA GLU A 104 -15.99 8.78 7.62
C GLU A 104 -16.15 7.51 6.79
N ARG A 105 -15.09 7.06 6.11
CA ARG A 105 -15.03 5.81 5.34
C ARG A 105 -13.83 4.96 5.76
N PRO A 106 -13.95 3.61 5.67
CA PRO A 106 -12.88 2.71 6.04
C PRO A 106 -11.68 2.82 5.08
N PRO A 107 -10.47 2.51 5.55
CA PRO A 107 -9.33 2.32 4.66
C PRO A 107 -9.51 1.05 3.81
N LYS A 108 -8.90 1.03 2.63
CA LYS A 108 -8.79 -0.18 1.79
C LYS A 108 -7.48 -0.89 2.11
N VAL A 109 -7.53 -2.21 2.26
CA VAL A 109 -6.33 -3.06 2.41
C VAL A 109 -6.17 -3.91 1.15
N GLN A 110 -4.97 -3.93 0.59
CA GLN A 110 -4.63 -4.70 -0.61
C GLN A 110 -3.29 -5.41 -0.43
N PHE A 111 -3.27 -6.73 -0.62
CA PHE A 111 -2.04 -7.50 -0.64
C PHE A 111 -1.27 -7.24 -1.94
N ILE A 112 0.04 -6.98 -1.78
CA ILE A 112 1.00 -6.85 -2.88
C ILE A 112 1.58 -8.22 -3.20
N THR A 113 1.84 -9.04 -2.17
CA THR A 113 2.14 -10.46 -2.36
C THR A 113 0.90 -11.16 -2.91
N GLU A 114 1.06 -12.08 -3.85
CA GLU A 114 -0.04 -12.95 -4.29
C GLU A 114 -0.46 -13.87 -3.14
N VAL A 115 -1.75 -13.82 -2.76
CA VAL A 115 -2.29 -14.60 -1.64
C VAL A 115 -3.52 -15.35 -2.10
N PHE A 116 -3.49 -16.67 -1.97
CA PHE A 116 -4.66 -17.51 -2.17
C PHE A 116 -5.41 -17.66 -0.84
N HIS A 117 -6.38 -16.80 -0.57
CA HIS A 117 -7.10 -16.75 0.71
C HIS A 117 -8.59 -16.41 0.52
N PRO A 118 -9.54 -17.00 1.29
CA PRO A 118 -10.98 -16.80 1.09
C PRO A 118 -11.44 -15.33 1.08
N LEU A 119 -10.87 -14.51 1.96
CA LEU A 119 -11.19 -13.08 2.08
C LEU A 119 -10.41 -12.16 1.12
N VAL A 120 -9.47 -12.70 0.33
CA VAL A 120 -8.64 -11.90 -0.57
C VAL A 120 -9.14 -12.07 -1.99
N ALA A 121 -9.52 -10.96 -2.62
CA ALA A 121 -9.94 -10.93 -4.02
C ALA A 121 -8.76 -11.16 -4.96
N THR A 122 -9.05 -11.38 -6.25
CA THR A 122 -8.03 -11.59 -7.29
C THR A 122 -7.09 -10.39 -7.48
N ASP A 123 -7.55 -9.18 -7.17
CA ASP A 123 -6.71 -7.96 -7.19
C ASP A 123 -5.92 -7.76 -5.88
N GLY A 124 -5.98 -8.70 -4.94
CA GLY A 124 -5.34 -8.63 -3.63
C GLY A 124 -6.16 -7.88 -2.56
N THR A 125 -7.34 -7.34 -2.89
CA THR A 125 -8.17 -6.62 -1.91
C THR A 125 -8.66 -7.55 -0.80
N LEU A 126 -8.47 -7.17 0.47
CA LEU A 126 -8.99 -7.90 1.62
C LEU A 126 -10.41 -7.44 1.99
N SER A 127 -11.33 -8.37 2.18
CA SER A 127 -12.66 -8.12 2.74
C SER A 127 -12.57 -7.90 4.26
N LEU A 128 -13.02 -6.73 4.74
CA LEU A 128 -13.11 -6.42 6.19
C LEU A 128 -14.43 -6.88 6.81
N THR A 129 -15.40 -7.28 5.99
CA THR A 129 -16.79 -7.59 6.40
C THR A 129 -16.92 -8.61 7.54
N PRO A 130 -16.13 -9.71 7.60
CA PRO A 130 -16.30 -10.71 8.66
C PRO A 130 -16.18 -10.16 10.09
N GLN A 131 -15.31 -9.18 10.31
CA GLN A 131 -15.13 -8.55 11.63
C GLN A 131 -15.73 -7.14 11.67
N ILE A 132 -15.72 -6.40 10.57
CA ILE A 132 -16.18 -5.02 10.48
C ILE A 132 -17.27 -4.94 9.40
N ARG A 133 -18.47 -5.42 9.73
CA ARG A 133 -19.63 -5.41 8.82
C ARG A 133 -20.03 -3.99 8.39
N THR A 134 -20.01 -3.07 9.35
CA THR A 134 -20.30 -1.65 9.13
C THR A 134 -19.19 -0.82 9.75
N TRP A 135 -18.55 0.03 8.96
CA TRP A 135 -17.57 0.99 9.47
C TRP A 135 -18.26 2.05 10.32
N LEU A 136 -17.82 2.22 11.57
CA LEU A 136 -18.33 3.20 12.51
C LEU A 136 -17.24 4.23 12.81
N PRO A 137 -17.32 5.44 12.21
CA PRO A 137 -16.36 6.51 12.47
C PRO A 137 -16.27 6.81 13.97
N GLY A 138 -15.05 6.88 14.50
CA GLY A 138 -14.77 7.18 15.91
C GLY A 138 -14.84 5.98 16.86
N GLN A 139 -15.32 4.82 16.40
CA GLN A 139 -15.20 3.56 17.15
C GLN A 139 -14.15 2.64 16.53
N HIS A 140 -14.13 2.54 15.20
CA HIS A 140 -13.13 1.75 14.49
C HIS A 140 -11.94 2.62 14.12
N HIS A 141 -10.76 2.11 14.47
CA HIS A 141 -9.47 2.72 14.23
C HIS A 141 -8.61 1.85 13.33
N ILE A 142 -7.44 2.35 12.95
CA ILE A 142 -6.54 1.57 12.10
C ILE A 142 -6.06 0.30 12.79
N PHE A 143 -5.85 0.33 14.10
CA PHE A 143 -5.38 -0.85 14.84
C PHE A 143 -6.39 -2.00 14.81
N ASP A 144 -7.70 -1.73 14.76
CA ASP A 144 -8.72 -2.78 14.62
C ASP A 144 -8.57 -3.51 13.28
N VAL A 145 -8.32 -2.73 12.21
CA VAL A 145 -8.04 -3.25 10.88
C VAL A 145 -6.75 -4.09 10.90
N LEU A 146 -5.68 -3.62 11.55
CA LEU A 146 -4.43 -4.38 11.66
C LEU A 146 -4.62 -5.72 12.40
N HIS A 147 -5.36 -5.71 13.51
CA HIS A 147 -5.70 -6.93 14.23
C HIS A 147 -6.50 -7.89 13.36
N PHE A 148 -7.46 -7.37 12.60
CA PHE A 148 -8.23 -8.18 11.67
C PHE A 148 -7.36 -8.76 10.54
N ILE A 149 -6.47 -7.98 9.94
CA ILE A 149 -5.52 -8.49 8.93
C ILE A 149 -4.76 -9.70 9.48
N LYS A 150 -4.26 -9.61 10.71
CA LYS A 150 -3.57 -10.75 11.35
C LYS A 150 -4.51 -11.92 11.64
N ALA A 151 -5.72 -11.63 12.13
CA ALA A 151 -6.70 -12.64 12.48
C ALA A 151 -7.20 -13.41 11.25
N ALA A 152 -7.26 -12.77 10.08
CA ALA A 152 -7.70 -13.39 8.83
C ALA A 152 -6.89 -14.66 8.49
N PHE A 153 -5.59 -14.68 8.80
CA PHE A 153 -4.70 -15.83 8.53
C PHE A 153 -4.69 -16.88 9.65
N LYS A 154 -5.55 -16.77 10.65
CA LYS A 154 -5.66 -17.76 11.73
C LYS A 154 -6.73 -18.80 11.40
N SER A 155 -6.43 -20.08 11.65
CA SER A 155 -7.33 -21.21 11.35
C SER A 155 -8.73 -21.00 11.93
N TYR A 156 -8.84 -20.57 13.20
CA TYR A 156 -10.13 -20.35 13.85
C TYR A 156 -10.99 -19.25 13.17
N THR A 157 -10.37 -18.28 12.50
CA THR A 157 -11.08 -17.23 11.77
C THR A 157 -11.60 -17.80 10.46
N ILE A 158 -10.72 -18.50 9.73
CA ILE A 158 -11.03 -19.14 8.45
C ILE A 158 -12.18 -20.15 8.60
N GLU A 159 -12.13 -20.96 9.66
CA GLU A 159 -13.16 -21.97 9.99
C GLU A 159 -14.53 -21.36 10.32
N LYS A 160 -14.60 -20.09 10.71
CA LYS A 160 -15.84 -19.39 11.07
C LYS A 160 -16.38 -18.48 9.95
N LEU A 161 -15.72 -18.46 8.78
CA LEU A 161 -16.17 -17.64 7.66
C LEU A 161 -17.48 -18.19 7.09
N GLU A 162 -18.35 -17.28 6.70
CA GLU A 162 -19.53 -17.59 5.91
C GLU A 162 -19.17 -17.46 4.43
N GLU A 163 -19.69 -18.34 3.56
CA GLU A 163 -19.42 -18.27 2.10
C GLU A 163 -19.77 -16.89 1.52
N GLY A 164 -20.78 -16.21 2.08
CA GLY A 164 -21.21 -14.88 1.67
C GLY A 164 -20.17 -13.78 1.88
N ASP A 165 -19.23 -13.97 2.80
CA ASP A 165 -18.17 -12.99 3.10
C ASP A 165 -16.89 -13.21 2.27
N CYS A 166 -16.79 -14.36 1.59
CA CYS A 166 -15.59 -14.78 0.87
C CYS A 166 -15.53 -14.15 -0.52
N PHE A 167 -14.45 -13.41 -0.80
CA PHE A 167 -14.15 -12.91 -2.14
C PHE A 167 -13.62 -14.00 -3.07
N ASN A 168 -12.88 -14.96 -2.53
CA ASN A 168 -12.38 -16.11 -3.27
C ASN A 168 -13.07 -17.39 -2.79
N LYS A 169 -14.08 -17.83 -3.55
CA LYS A 169 -14.85 -19.04 -3.26
C LYS A 169 -14.07 -20.33 -3.47
N GLU A 170 -13.02 -20.31 -4.30
CA GLU A 170 -12.18 -21.48 -4.53
C GLU A 170 -11.29 -21.75 -3.33
N ALA A 171 -10.78 -20.70 -2.68
CA ALA A 171 -9.99 -20.83 -1.46
C ALA A 171 -10.82 -21.22 -0.22
N TYR A 172 -12.16 -21.05 -0.27
CA TYR A 172 -13.08 -21.41 0.81
C TYR A 172 -13.49 -22.90 0.81
N ARG A 173 -13.45 -23.56 -0.36
CA ARG A 173 -13.87 -24.96 -0.53
C ARG A 173 -12.79 -25.93 -0.06
#